data_AF-A0A5B7ITX1-F1
#
_entry.id   AF-A0A5B7ITX1-F1
#
_cell.length_a   1.000
_cell.length_b   1.000
_cell.length_c   1.000
_cell.angle_alpha   90.00
_cell.angle_beta   90.00
_cell.angle_gamma   90.00
#
_symmetry.space_group_name_H-M   'P 1'
#
loop_
_entity.id
_entity.type
_entity.pdbx_description
1 polymer ?
#
loop_
_entity_poly.entity_id
_entity_poly.type
_entity_poly.pdbx_seq_one_letter_code
_entity_poly.pdbx_strand_id
1 'polypeptide(L)'
;MAMQGVGPNGALVFCMELLEVNMSWLINKLKQFPKHYLIFDFPGQAELYSHHTMVRSILSALEKEGARLCTVYLVDSHYANDPGKSHSFLVLVKTDVYVISTVILGIPTHSMASKHLQQHLKHWLLTGIPWGVQ
;
A
#
# COMPACT_ATOMS: atom_id res chain seq x y z
N MET A 1 9.44 27.96 3.64
CA MET A 1 10.34 27.01 4.34
C MET A 1 11.23 26.39 3.29
N ALA A 2 12.51 26.72 3.29
CA ALA A 2 13.46 26.14 2.34
C ALA A 2 13.95 24.79 2.90
N MET A 3 13.83 23.73 2.11
CA MET A 3 14.39 22.40 2.40
C MET A 3 15.91 22.47 2.21
N GLN A 4 16.65 22.67 3.29
CA GLN A 4 18.11 22.53 3.28
C GLN A 4 18.50 21.39 4.21
N GLY A 5 19.05 20.31 3.63
CA GLY A 5 19.72 19.24 4.37
C GLY A 5 18.95 17.92 4.57
N VAL A 6 17.72 17.78 4.08
CA VAL A 6 17.00 16.49 4.12
C VAL A 6 17.39 15.61 2.93
N GLY A 7 17.80 14.37 3.22
CA GLY A 7 18.02 13.34 2.20
C GLY A 7 16.72 12.95 1.47
N PRO A 8 16.79 12.13 0.41
CA PRO A 8 15.64 11.80 -0.43
C PRO A 8 14.45 11.22 0.35
N ASN A 9 14.71 10.39 1.37
CA ASN A 9 13.65 9.83 2.21
C ASN A 9 13.00 10.91 3.10
N GLY A 10 13.79 11.80 3.68
CA GLY A 10 13.29 12.92 4.50
C GLY A 10 12.48 13.92 3.68
N ALA A 11 12.84 14.12 2.40
CA ALA A 11 12.04 14.89 1.47
C ALA A 11 10.66 14.25 1.21
N LEU A 12 10.59 12.93 1.08
CA LEU A 12 9.32 12.21 0.93
C LEU A 12 8.43 12.33 2.17
N VAL A 13 8.99 12.18 3.36
CA VAL A 13 8.26 12.39 4.64
C VAL A 13 7.68 13.80 4.67
N PHE A 14 8.51 14.81 4.39
CA PHE A 14 8.07 16.20 4.39
C PHE A 14 6.93 16.48 3.39
N CYS A 15 7.01 15.91 2.18
CA CYS A 15 5.94 16.01 1.19
C CYS A 15 4.62 15.41 1.69
N MET A 16 4.68 14.27 2.39
CA MET A 16 3.49 13.61 2.94
C MET A 16 2.90 14.40 4.12
N GLU A 17 3.72 14.98 4.98
CA GLU A 17 3.27 15.89 6.05
C GLU A 17 2.62 17.14 5.48
N LEU A 18 3.22 17.73 4.44
CA LEU A 18 2.64 18.88 3.76
C LEU A 18 1.30 18.55 3.10
N LEU A 19 1.18 17.35 2.52
CA LEU A 19 -0.08 16.87 1.95
C LEU A 19 -1.14 16.70 3.04
N GLU A 20 -0.79 16.13 4.20
CA GLU A 20 -1.71 15.95 5.32
C GLU A 20 -2.30 17.30 5.78
N VAL A 21 -1.46 18.32 5.98
CA VAL A 21 -1.90 19.67 6.37
C VAL A 21 -2.80 20.32 5.30
N ASN A 22 -2.62 19.94 4.03
CA ASN A 22 -3.38 20.47 2.90
C ASN A 22 -4.48 19.52 2.38
N MET A 23 -4.97 18.57 3.20
CA MET A 23 -5.94 17.58 2.76
C MET A 23 -7.24 18.17 2.20
N SER A 24 -7.72 19.29 2.73
CA SER A 24 -8.91 19.97 2.20
C SER A 24 -8.74 20.40 0.74
N TRP A 25 -7.53 20.83 0.35
CA TRP A 25 -7.22 21.18 -1.03
C TRP A 25 -7.33 19.94 -1.93
N LEU A 26 -6.77 18.81 -1.51
CA LEU A 26 -6.84 17.55 -2.25
C LEU A 26 -8.29 17.10 -2.42
N ILE A 27 -9.05 17.04 -1.34
CA ILE A 27 -10.46 16.62 -1.37
C ILE A 27 -11.28 17.46 -2.35
N ASN A 28 -11.09 18.79 -2.35
CA ASN A 28 -11.78 19.69 -3.27
C ASN A 28 -11.39 19.45 -4.74
N LYS A 29 -10.17 18.99 -5.02
CA LYS A 29 -9.77 18.56 -6.37
C LYS A 29 -10.42 17.23 -6.73
N LEU A 30 -10.45 16.26 -5.81
CA LEU A 30 -11.04 14.95 -6.06
C LEU A 30 -12.55 15.00 -6.29
N LYS A 31 -13.26 15.92 -5.61
CA LYS A 31 -14.71 16.14 -5.78
C LYS A 31 -15.11 16.50 -7.22
N GLN A 32 -14.17 16.94 -8.06
CA GLN A 32 -14.42 17.22 -9.47
C GLN A 32 -14.57 15.94 -10.32
N PHE A 33 -14.27 14.76 -9.75
CA PHE A 33 -14.29 13.47 -10.43
C PHE A 33 -15.20 12.43 -9.74
N PRO A 34 -16.52 12.69 -9.55
CA PRO A 34 -17.40 11.89 -8.67
C PRO A 34 -17.72 10.46 -9.13
N LYS A 35 -17.40 10.10 -10.38
CA LYS A 35 -17.68 8.77 -10.97
C LYS A 35 -16.44 8.08 -11.52
N HIS A 36 -15.26 8.51 -11.10
CA HIS A 36 -13.99 7.95 -11.56
C HIS A 36 -13.36 7.12 -10.46
N TYR A 37 -12.59 6.11 -10.87
CA TYR A 37 -11.62 5.47 -10.00
C TYR A 37 -10.38 6.34 -9.92
N LEU A 38 -9.89 6.56 -8.71
CA LEU A 38 -8.69 7.31 -8.44
C LEU A 38 -7.60 6.32 -8.05
N ILE A 39 -6.47 6.39 -8.75
CA ILE A 39 -5.29 5.59 -8.44
C ILE A 39 -4.27 6.54 -7.82
N PHE A 40 -3.87 6.24 -6.59
CA PHE A 40 -2.80 6.95 -5.91
C PHE A 40 -1.54 6.10 -6.02
N ASP A 41 -0.51 6.66 -6.64
CA ASP A 41 0.82 6.09 -6.60
C ASP A 41 1.52 6.59 -5.33
N PHE A 42 1.98 5.65 -4.54
CA PHE A 42 2.43 5.85 -3.18
C PHE A 42 3.93 5.46 -3.14
N PRO A 43 4.80 6.23 -2.44
CA PRO A 43 6.24 5.99 -2.47
C PRO A 43 6.58 4.58 -1.97
N GLY A 44 7.46 3.86 -2.66
CA GLY A 44 7.75 2.44 -2.37
C GLY A 44 8.54 2.16 -1.09
N GLN A 45 8.78 3.14 -0.23
CA GLN A 45 9.56 2.96 1.00
C GLN A 45 8.66 2.58 2.18
N ALA A 46 8.88 1.38 2.73
CA ALA A 46 8.10 0.84 3.85
C ALA A 46 8.10 1.74 5.09
N GLU A 47 9.19 2.46 5.35
CA GLU A 47 9.35 3.36 6.50
C GLU A 47 8.31 4.50 6.55
N LEU A 48 7.74 4.86 5.40
CA LEU A 48 6.73 5.91 5.28
C LEU A 48 5.34 5.46 5.78
N TYR A 49 5.08 4.15 5.81
CA TYR A 49 3.81 3.56 6.22
C TYR A 49 3.84 3.09 7.68
N SER A 50 5.02 2.70 8.18
CA SER A 50 5.18 2.08 9.49
C SER A 50 5.30 3.08 10.64
N HIS A 51 6.05 4.18 10.44
CA HIS A 51 6.42 5.09 11.55
C HIS A 51 5.53 6.32 11.69
N HIS A 52 4.86 6.75 10.62
CA HIS A 52 4.17 8.03 10.60
C HIS A 52 2.65 7.86 10.39
N THR A 53 1.86 8.52 11.23
CA THR A 53 0.38 8.49 11.18
C THR A 53 -0.21 9.18 9.95
N MET A 54 0.62 9.89 9.17
CA MET A 54 0.23 10.73 8.03
C MET A 54 -0.58 9.94 7.00
N VAL A 55 -0.11 8.75 6.62
CA VAL A 55 -0.81 7.91 5.63
C VAL A 55 -2.19 7.50 6.16
N ARG A 56 -2.28 7.11 7.45
CA ARG A 56 -3.56 6.75 8.07
C ARG A 56 -4.55 7.92 8.04
N SER A 57 -4.07 9.11 8.38
CA SER A 57 -4.85 10.35 8.41
C SER A 57 -5.38 10.71 7.02
N ILE A 58 -4.54 10.63 5.98
CA ILE A 58 -4.91 10.86 4.58
C ILE A 58 -6.00 9.86 4.15
N LEU A 59 -5.80 8.57 4.42
CA LEU A 59 -6.76 7.53 4.04
C LEU A 59 -8.09 7.69 4.78
N SER A 60 -8.07 7.95 6.09
CA SER A 60 -9.28 8.21 6.87
C SER A 60 -10.04 9.46 6.40
N ALA A 61 -9.33 10.49 5.93
CA ALA A 61 -9.96 11.67 5.34
C ALA A 61 -10.67 11.33 4.01
N LEU A 62 -10.08 10.47 3.18
CA LEU A 62 -10.71 9.97 1.95
C LEU A 62 -11.94 9.09 2.24
N GLU A 63 -11.87 8.22 3.24
CA GLU A 63 -13.01 7.39 3.66
C GLU A 63 -14.19 8.23 4.18
N LYS A 64 -13.91 9.28 4.96
CA LYS A 64 -14.93 10.23 5.44
C LYS A 64 -15.66 10.94 4.30
N GLU A 65 -14.98 11.16 3.18
CA GLU A 65 -15.58 11.73 1.97
C GLU A 65 -16.31 10.68 1.10
N GLY A 66 -16.43 9.44 1.60
CA GLY A 66 -17.18 8.36 0.96
C GLY A 66 -16.36 7.55 -0.06
N ALA A 67 -15.04 7.71 -0.10
CA ALA A 67 -14.19 6.88 -0.95
C ALA A 67 -14.15 5.43 -0.43
N ARG A 68 -14.30 4.46 -1.33
CA ARG A 68 -14.07 3.04 -1.02
C ARG A 68 -12.62 2.71 -1.37
N LEU A 69 -11.79 2.54 -0.35
CA LEU A 69 -10.37 2.34 -0.52
C LEU A 69 -10.01 0.88 -0.81
N CYS A 70 -9.03 0.70 -1.69
CA CYS A 70 -8.42 -0.58 -2.00
C CYS A 70 -6.93 -0.34 -2.23
N THR A 71 -6.08 -1.17 -1.62
CA THR A 71 -4.63 -1.10 -1.80
C THR A 71 -4.17 -2.26 -2.65
N VAL A 72 -3.30 -1.95 -3.60
CA VAL A 72 -2.64 -2.94 -4.44
C VAL A 72 -1.17 -2.97 -4.06
N TYR A 73 -0.67 -4.10 -3.55
CA TYR A 73 0.77 -4.28 -3.36
C TYR A 73 1.33 -5.02 -4.56
N LEU A 74 2.30 -4.39 -5.22
CA LEU A 74 3.02 -5.00 -6.33
C LEU A 74 4.27 -5.69 -5.77
N VAL A 75 4.41 -6.98 -6.05
CA VAL A 75 5.61 -7.73 -5.67
C VAL A 75 6.31 -8.26 -6.91
N ASP A 76 7.62 -8.08 -6.94
CA ASP A 76 8.47 -8.62 -7.99
C ASP A 76 8.46 -10.16 -7.95
N SER A 77 8.37 -10.78 -9.12
CA SER A 77 8.21 -12.23 -9.25
C SER A 77 9.43 -13.02 -8.77
N HIS A 78 10.63 -12.43 -8.81
CA HIS A 78 11.83 -13.06 -8.24
C HIS A 78 11.75 -13.14 -6.72
N TYR A 79 11.15 -12.16 -6.06
CA TYR A 79 10.94 -12.17 -4.61
C TYR A 79 9.80 -13.10 -4.21
N ALA A 80 8.78 -13.23 -5.06
CA ALA A 80 7.68 -14.15 -4.82
C ALA A 80 8.14 -15.62 -4.82
N ASN A 81 9.11 -15.97 -5.67
CA ASN A 81 9.53 -17.37 -5.87
C ASN A 81 10.38 -17.96 -4.72
N ASP A 82 10.92 -17.10 -3.86
CA ASP A 82 11.67 -17.52 -2.68
C ASP A 82 10.71 -17.63 -1.47
N PRO A 83 10.57 -18.81 -0.85
CA PRO A 83 9.71 -18.98 0.32
C PRO A 83 10.04 -18.00 1.45
N GLY A 84 11.31 -17.74 1.76
CA GLY A 84 11.67 -16.84 2.86
C GLY A 84 11.27 -15.39 2.58
N LYS A 85 11.42 -14.95 1.33
CA LYS A 85 11.11 -13.57 0.91
C LYS A 85 9.61 -13.34 0.77
N SER A 86 8.86 -14.33 0.27
CA SER A 86 7.41 -14.25 0.18
C SER A 86 6.75 -14.15 1.55
N HIS A 87 7.21 -14.91 2.56
CA HIS A 87 6.69 -14.80 3.93
C HIS A 87 6.98 -13.41 4.53
N SER A 88 8.19 -12.88 4.33
CA SER A 88 8.56 -11.56 4.84
C SER A 88 7.70 -10.45 4.24
N PHE A 89 7.44 -10.51 2.93
CA PHE A 89 6.56 -9.57 2.24
C PHE A 89 5.10 -9.69 2.73
N LEU A 90 4.59 -10.90 2.92
CA LEU A 90 3.24 -11.12 3.44
C LEU A 90 3.04 -10.57 4.85
N VAL A 91 4.06 -10.66 5.71
CA VAL A 91 4.04 -10.05 7.05
C VAL A 91 3.98 -8.53 6.96
N LEU A 92 4.81 -7.93 6.09
CA LEU A 92 4.81 -6.48 5.86
C LEU A 92 3.44 -5.98 5.39
N VAL A 93 2.87 -6.66 4.39
CA VAL A 93 1.52 -6.38 3.90
C VAL A 93 0.50 -6.48 5.03
N LYS A 94 0.55 -7.51 5.89
CA LYS A 94 -0.38 -7.63 7.02
C LYS A 94 -0.26 -6.49 8.02
N THR A 95 0.95 -6.03 8.31
CA THR A 95 1.16 -4.89 9.22
C THR A 95 0.52 -3.62 8.65
N ASP A 96 0.61 -3.41 7.34
CA ASP A 96 0.00 -2.28 6.66
C ASP A 96 -1.52 -2.46 6.42
N VAL A 97 -2.02 -3.70 6.29
CA VAL A 97 -3.46 -4.04 6.11
C VAL A 97 -4.31 -3.58 7.29
N TYR A 98 -3.77 -3.53 8.51
CA TYR A 98 -4.51 -2.95 9.65
C TYR A 98 -4.92 -1.48 9.43
N VAL A 99 -4.45 -0.85 8.34
CA VAL A 99 -4.81 0.50 7.90
C VAL A 99 -5.87 0.49 6.80
N ILE A 100 -6.02 -0.57 5.99
CA ILE A 100 -6.74 -0.48 4.70
C ILE A 100 -7.62 -1.72 4.42
N SER A 101 -8.85 -1.47 3.96
CA SER A 101 -9.93 -2.45 3.90
C SER A 101 -9.83 -3.53 2.81
N THR A 102 -8.89 -3.47 1.85
CA THR A 102 -8.71 -4.52 0.84
C THR A 102 -7.28 -4.52 0.29
N VAL A 103 -6.65 -5.70 0.20
CA VAL A 103 -5.35 -5.90 -0.44
C VAL A 103 -5.45 -6.80 -1.65
N ILE A 104 -4.95 -6.30 -2.79
CA ILE A 104 -4.78 -7.09 -4.02
C ILE A 104 -3.27 -7.21 -4.29
N LEU A 105 -2.75 -8.43 -4.35
CA LEU A 105 -1.37 -8.67 -4.75
C LEU A 105 -1.28 -8.76 -6.28
N GLY A 106 -0.57 -7.81 -6.89
CA GLY A 106 -0.24 -7.85 -8.31
C GLY A 106 1.16 -8.42 -8.52
N ILE A 107 1.28 -9.54 -9.26
CA ILE A 107 2.56 -10.05 -9.74
C ILE A 107 2.72 -9.54 -11.18
N PRO A 108 3.61 -8.57 -11.47
CA PRO A 108 3.62 -7.87 -12.75
C PRO A 108 4.09 -8.70 -13.95
N THR A 109 4.45 -9.98 -13.79
CA THR A 109 4.93 -10.82 -14.89
C THR A 109 4.11 -12.10 -15.04
N HIS A 110 3.50 -12.23 -16.21
CA HIS A 110 2.62 -13.33 -16.64
C HIS A 110 3.33 -14.70 -16.84
N SER A 111 4.59 -14.90 -16.38
CA SER A 111 5.35 -16.12 -16.69
C SER A 111 6.23 -16.73 -15.59
N MET A 112 6.54 -16.06 -14.47
CA MET A 112 7.63 -16.53 -13.58
C MET A 112 7.21 -17.05 -12.20
N ALA A 113 6.03 -16.71 -11.70
CA ALA A 113 5.54 -17.28 -10.44
C ALA A 113 4.83 -18.63 -10.69
N SER A 114 5.30 -19.70 -10.05
CA SER A 114 4.64 -21.02 -10.06
C SER A 114 3.14 -20.88 -9.76
N LYS A 115 2.28 -21.58 -10.52
CA LYS A 115 0.82 -21.61 -10.29
C LYS A 115 0.48 -22.01 -8.84
N HIS A 116 1.32 -22.84 -8.22
CA HIS A 116 1.21 -23.27 -6.84
C HIS A 116 1.36 -22.11 -5.85
N LEU A 117 2.34 -21.23 -6.07
CA LEU A 117 2.57 -20.04 -5.27
C LEU A 117 1.42 -19.04 -5.40
N GLN A 118 0.90 -18.85 -6.61
CA GLN A 118 -0.28 -17.99 -6.83
C GLN A 118 -1.50 -18.51 -6.05
N GLN A 119 -1.67 -19.82 -5.96
CA GLN A 119 -2.77 -20.45 -5.24
C GLN A 119 -2.58 -20.35 -3.71
N HIS A 120 -1.35 -20.50 -3.21
CA HIS A 120 -1.03 -20.25 -1.80
C HIS A 120 -1.29 -18.81 -1.39
N LEU A 121 -0.81 -17.85 -2.17
CA LEU A 121 -1.02 -16.42 -1.91
C LEU A 121 -2.52 -16.10 -1.90
N LYS A 122 -3.28 -16.61 -2.88
CA LYS A 122 -4.74 -16.43 -2.91
C LYS A 122 -5.44 -17.06 -1.70
N HIS A 123 -5.09 -18.28 -1.32
CA HIS A 123 -5.67 -18.93 -0.14
C HIS A 123 -5.39 -18.10 1.10
N TRP A 124 -4.13 -17.72 1.32
CA TRP A 124 -3.72 -16.95 2.49
C TRP A 124 -4.37 -15.57 2.58
N LEU A 125 -4.56 -14.90 1.44
CA LEU A 125 -5.25 -13.61 1.37
C LEU A 125 -6.73 -13.72 1.73
N LEU A 126 -7.38 -14.83 1.37
CA LEU A 126 -8.80 -15.04 1.64
C LEU A 126 -9.07 -15.58 3.05
N THR A 127 -8.16 -16.38 3.60
CA THR A 127 -8.37 -17.07 4.89
C THR A 127 -7.56 -16.49 6.04
N GLY A 128 -6.48 -15.76 5.74
CA GLY A 128 -5.50 -15.30 6.73
C GLY A 128 -4.56 -16.40 7.26
N ILE A 129 -4.72 -17.66 6.83
CA ILE A 129 -4.08 -18.86 7.40
C ILE A 129 -2.95 -19.40 6.48
N PRO A 130 -1.71 -19.60 6.99
CA PRO A 130 -0.59 -20.23 6.28
C PRO A 130 -0.95 -21.60 5.69
N TRP A 131 -0.64 -21.81 4.42
CA TRP A 131 -0.90 -23.11 3.79
C TRP A 131 -0.04 -24.21 4.42
N GLY A 132 -0.67 -25.32 4.80
CA GLY A 132 0.01 -26.44 5.47
C GLY A 132 0.03 -26.37 7.00
N VAL A 133 -0.59 -25.35 7.60
CA VAL A 133 -0.85 -25.31 9.04
C VAL A 133 -2.33 -25.63 9.25
N GLN A 134 -2.61 -26.88 9.68
CA GLN A 134 -3.90 -27.27 10.26
C GLN A 134 -3.95 -26.87 11.74
#